data_AF-A0A1G3AKZ7-F1
#
_entry.id   AF-A0A1G3AKZ7-F1
#
_cell.length_a   1.000
_cell.length_b   1.000
_cell.length_c   1.000
_cell.angle_alpha   90.00
_cell.angle_beta   90.00
_cell.angle_gamma   90.00
#
_symmetry.space_group_name_H-M   'P 1'
#
loop_
_entity.id
_entity.type
_entity.pdbx_description
1 polymer ?
#
loop_
_entity_poly.entity_id
_entity_poly.type
_entity_poly.pdbx_seq_one_letter_code
_entity_poly.pdbx_strand_id
1 'polypeptide(L)'
;AMNVARAADRPVTEKYLTIAGAVANPVTLRVPVGVTLAECVAAAGGPTVPDANYVVGGVMMGYLEPNHDALVDKTTGGVIVLPDEHVVVRRRRQDWREIVRIGRSACDQCSFCTELCPRWLLGHPIEPHRAMRSLAFNLVGESNVIGTAFCCECNLCSLYSCPEDLDPKNVCTQNKRRLAAEKKRWDNPPFNPSRPEVHLENRKAPMGRLIQKLGLHRFHNVGPLEANLLETRKVGIGLKQHLGAPCEAVVRVGDRVAKGEQVGRRPVADGKPALGAPVHASLAGTVTAIGDGVVWIEKS
;
A
#
# COMPACT_ATOMS: atom_id res chain seq x y z
N ALA A 1 8.12 -11.86 7.46
CA ALA A 1 9.11 -11.94 6.35
C ALA A 1 9.44 -13.38 5.96
N MET A 2 8.45 -14.28 5.88
CA MET A 2 8.69 -15.71 5.61
C MET A 2 9.21 -15.97 4.18
N ASN A 3 8.63 -15.30 3.19
CA ASN A 3 9.03 -15.49 1.79
C ASN A 3 10.41 -14.90 1.47
N VAL A 4 10.78 -13.79 2.12
CA VAL A 4 12.12 -13.19 1.94
C VAL A 4 13.21 -14.12 2.48
N ALA A 5 13.00 -14.71 3.66
CA ALA A 5 13.95 -15.68 4.23
C ALA A 5 14.12 -16.92 3.34
N ARG A 6 13.05 -17.35 2.68
CA ARG A 6 13.02 -18.53 1.82
C ARG A 6 13.51 -18.27 0.39
N ALA A 7 13.53 -17.01 -0.04
CA ALA A 7 13.82 -16.63 -1.41
C ALA A 7 15.29 -16.86 -1.82
N ALA A 8 16.19 -17.07 -0.85
CA ALA A 8 17.57 -17.46 -1.12
C ALA A 8 17.66 -18.85 -1.77
N ASP A 9 16.79 -19.77 -1.36
CA ASP A 9 16.88 -21.20 -1.73
C ASP A 9 15.76 -21.65 -2.67
N ARG A 10 14.68 -20.87 -2.79
CA ARG A 10 13.53 -21.24 -3.63
C ARG A 10 12.81 -20.05 -4.26
N PRO A 11 12.23 -20.26 -5.46
CA PRO A 11 11.29 -19.33 -6.09
C PRO A 11 10.14 -18.91 -5.16
N VAL A 12 9.78 -17.63 -5.20
CA VAL A 12 8.58 -17.11 -4.52
C VAL A 12 7.38 -17.33 -5.44
N THR A 13 6.65 -18.42 -5.20
CA THR A 13 5.46 -18.85 -5.98
C THR A 13 4.16 -18.71 -5.20
N GLU A 14 4.24 -18.46 -3.90
CA GLU A 14 3.11 -18.43 -2.99
C GLU A 14 3.41 -17.50 -1.82
N LYS A 15 2.37 -17.04 -1.13
CA LYS A 15 2.48 -16.15 0.02
C LYS A 15 1.29 -16.28 0.95
N TYR A 16 1.43 -15.73 2.15
CA TYR A 16 0.28 -15.49 3.01
C TYR A 16 -0.34 -14.14 2.70
N LEU A 17 -1.67 -14.11 2.64
CA LEU A 17 -2.49 -12.94 2.41
C LEU A 17 -3.62 -12.94 3.45
N THR A 18 -3.74 -11.86 4.22
CA THR A 18 -4.83 -11.73 5.19
C THR A 18 -6.05 -11.09 4.53
N ILE A 19 -7.21 -11.74 4.65
CA ILE A 19 -8.51 -11.23 4.25
C ILE A 19 -9.31 -10.89 5.50
N ALA A 20 -9.75 -9.64 5.62
CA ALA A 20 -10.45 -9.13 6.79
C ALA A 20 -11.53 -8.11 6.42
N GLY A 21 -12.26 -7.63 7.41
CA GLY A 21 -13.32 -6.62 7.24
C GLY A 21 -14.70 -7.28 7.05
N ALA A 22 -15.47 -6.75 6.11
CA ALA A 22 -16.83 -7.21 5.80
C ALA A 22 -16.81 -8.48 4.93
N VAL A 23 -16.26 -9.57 5.48
CA VAL A 23 -16.27 -10.91 4.90
C VAL A 23 -16.88 -11.91 5.87
N ALA A 24 -17.38 -13.04 5.36
CA ALA A 24 -18.03 -14.04 6.20
C ALA A 24 -17.05 -14.69 7.20
N ASN A 25 -15.86 -15.05 6.72
CA ASN A 25 -14.83 -15.74 7.50
C ASN A 25 -13.48 -15.03 7.35
N PRO A 26 -13.16 -14.03 8.20
CA PRO A 26 -11.84 -13.42 8.22
C PRO A 26 -10.74 -14.48 8.41
N VAL A 27 -9.69 -14.43 7.62
CA VAL A 27 -8.72 -15.53 7.49
C VAL A 27 -7.39 -15.07 6.90
N THR A 28 -6.28 -15.69 7.29
CA THR A 28 -4.99 -15.57 6.59
C THR A 28 -4.78 -16.78 5.69
N LEU A 29 -4.87 -16.59 4.38
CA LEU A 29 -4.78 -17.64 3.37
C LEU A 29 -3.36 -17.79 2.85
N ARG A 30 -2.92 -19.02 2.60
CA ARG A 30 -1.78 -19.29 1.72
C ARG A 30 -2.25 -19.30 0.27
N VAL A 31 -1.78 -18.36 -0.53
CA VAL A 31 -2.25 -18.13 -1.91
C VAL A 31 -1.10 -18.17 -2.92
N PRO A 32 -1.34 -18.63 -4.17
CA PRO A 32 -0.35 -18.54 -5.22
C PRO A 32 -0.15 -17.07 -5.64
N VAL A 33 1.08 -16.69 -5.98
CA VAL A 33 1.33 -15.36 -6.55
C VAL A 33 0.66 -15.29 -7.92
N GLY A 34 -0.13 -14.25 -8.17
CA GLY A 34 -0.89 -14.06 -9.40
C GLY A 34 -2.32 -14.57 -9.37
N VAL A 35 -2.81 -15.08 -8.22
CA VAL A 35 -4.26 -15.27 -8.03
C VAL A 35 -4.98 -13.92 -7.97
N THR A 36 -6.26 -13.88 -8.28
CA THR A 36 -7.04 -12.63 -8.17
C THR A 36 -7.41 -12.31 -6.72
N LEU A 37 -7.63 -11.02 -6.41
CA LEU A 37 -8.17 -10.61 -5.10
C LEU A 37 -9.59 -11.18 -4.90
N ALA A 38 -10.40 -11.22 -5.95
CA ALA A 38 -11.75 -11.77 -5.94
C ALA A 38 -11.78 -13.24 -5.48
N GLU A 39 -10.90 -14.10 -6.03
CA GLU A 39 -10.78 -15.50 -5.58
C GLU A 39 -10.36 -15.60 -4.11
N CYS A 40 -9.45 -14.74 -3.66
CA CYS A 40 -9.02 -14.74 -2.25
C CYS A 40 -10.17 -14.32 -1.32
N VAL A 41 -10.96 -13.32 -1.70
CA VAL A 41 -12.13 -12.87 -0.93
C VAL A 41 -13.24 -13.92 -0.96
N ALA A 42 -13.46 -14.60 -2.09
CA ALA A 42 -14.40 -15.71 -2.19
C ALA A 42 -14.00 -16.87 -1.27
N ALA A 43 -12.71 -17.19 -1.16
CA ALA A 43 -12.20 -18.20 -0.23
C ALA A 43 -12.42 -17.83 1.25
N ALA A 44 -12.57 -16.54 1.58
CA ALA A 44 -12.98 -16.06 2.89
C ALA A 44 -14.52 -16.08 3.09
N GLY A 45 -15.26 -16.77 2.22
CA GLY A 45 -16.73 -16.83 2.24
C GLY A 45 -17.42 -15.61 1.60
N GLY A 46 -16.67 -14.76 0.90
CA GLY A 46 -17.20 -13.62 0.17
C GLY A 46 -17.56 -12.41 1.03
N PRO A 47 -17.92 -11.27 0.40
CA PRO A 47 -18.32 -10.06 1.11
C PRO A 47 -19.66 -10.22 1.83
N THR A 48 -19.80 -9.62 3.02
CA THR A 48 -21.04 -9.59 3.80
C THR A 48 -21.81 -8.28 3.67
N VAL A 49 -21.39 -7.41 2.75
CA VAL A 49 -21.98 -6.09 2.49
C VAL A 49 -22.17 -5.88 0.98
N PRO A 50 -23.18 -5.08 0.56
CA PRO A 50 -23.26 -4.61 -0.81
C PRO A 50 -22.11 -3.64 -1.13
N ASP A 51 -21.78 -3.49 -2.42
CA ASP A 51 -20.76 -2.57 -2.93
C ASP A 51 -19.43 -2.68 -2.15
N ALA A 52 -18.96 -3.92 -2.03
CA ALA A 52 -17.74 -4.26 -1.34
C ALA A 52 -16.54 -3.56 -1.99
N ASN A 53 -15.76 -2.83 -1.20
CA ASN A 53 -14.57 -2.10 -1.63
C ASN A 53 -13.31 -2.78 -1.09
N TYR A 54 -12.29 -2.97 -1.92
CA TYR A 54 -11.05 -3.64 -1.53
C TYR A 54 -9.96 -2.63 -1.15
N VAL A 55 -9.64 -2.57 0.15
CA VAL A 55 -8.45 -1.83 0.62
C VAL A 55 -7.27 -2.79 0.68
N VAL A 56 -6.39 -2.70 -0.31
CA VAL A 56 -5.20 -3.56 -0.43
C VAL A 56 -4.07 -3.04 0.45
N GLY A 57 -3.47 -3.93 1.23
CA GLY A 57 -2.48 -3.62 2.26
C GLY A 57 -3.12 -3.46 3.63
N GLY A 58 -3.34 -2.22 4.06
CA GLY A 58 -3.99 -1.94 5.34
C GLY A 58 -4.66 -0.56 5.36
N VAL A 59 -5.53 -0.32 6.34
CA VAL A 59 -6.34 0.93 6.40
C VAL A 59 -5.51 2.22 6.47
N MET A 60 -4.29 2.15 6.98
CA MET A 60 -3.41 3.31 7.10
C MET A 60 -2.63 3.57 5.81
N MET A 61 -1.83 2.61 5.33
CA MET A 61 -0.91 2.82 4.20
C MET A 61 -1.36 2.19 2.88
N GLY A 62 -2.45 1.42 2.91
CA GLY A 62 -3.01 0.76 1.73
C GLY A 62 -3.76 1.71 0.81
N TYR A 63 -4.17 1.17 -0.33
CA TYR A 63 -4.89 1.89 -1.38
C TYR A 63 -6.22 1.20 -1.69
N LEU A 64 -7.12 1.94 -2.34
CA LEU A 64 -8.38 1.39 -2.84
C LEU A 64 -8.12 0.78 -4.21
N GLU A 65 -8.37 -0.52 -4.36
CA GLU A 65 -8.24 -1.22 -5.64
C GLU A 65 -9.61 -1.27 -6.32
N PRO A 66 -9.82 -0.55 -7.45
CA PRO A 66 -11.10 -0.57 -8.17
C PRO A 66 -11.34 -1.89 -8.91
N ASN A 67 -10.29 -2.62 -9.30
CA ASN A 67 -10.44 -3.89 -10.00
C ASN A 67 -10.34 -5.06 -9.02
N HIS A 68 -11.46 -5.71 -8.72
CA HIS A 68 -11.47 -6.89 -7.84
C HIS A 68 -10.72 -8.09 -8.43
N ASP A 69 -10.52 -8.14 -9.74
CA ASP A 69 -9.71 -9.15 -10.42
C ASP A 69 -8.22 -8.78 -10.49
N ALA A 70 -7.79 -7.71 -9.81
CA ALA A 70 -6.39 -7.37 -9.68
C ALA A 70 -5.60 -8.54 -9.06
N LEU A 71 -4.33 -8.65 -9.45
CA LEU A 71 -3.50 -9.80 -9.15
C LEU A 71 -2.78 -9.62 -7.83
N VAL A 72 -2.78 -10.68 -7.01
CA VAL A 72 -1.99 -10.77 -5.79
C VAL A 72 -0.53 -10.94 -6.16
N ASP A 73 0.29 -9.92 -5.94
CA ASP A 73 1.72 -9.98 -6.15
C ASP A 73 2.49 -10.34 -4.85
N LYS A 74 3.81 -10.43 -4.94
CA LYS A 74 4.65 -10.68 -3.75
C LYS A 74 4.58 -9.57 -2.69
N THR A 75 4.15 -8.36 -3.03
CA THR A 75 4.07 -7.19 -2.12
C THR A 75 2.72 -7.03 -1.42
N THR A 76 1.66 -7.62 -1.98
CA THR A 76 0.26 -7.54 -1.51
C THR A 76 0.10 -8.10 -0.08
N GLY A 77 0.04 -7.26 0.95
CA GLY A 77 0.06 -7.75 2.34
C GLY A 77 -1.26 -8.39 2.81
N GLY A 78 -2.39 -7.83 2.38
CA GLY A 78 -3.73 -8.23 2.80
C GLY A 78 -4.79 -7.46 2.04
N VAL A 79 -6.05 -7.83 2.21
CA VAL A 79 -7.22 -7.14 1.68
C VAL A 79 -8.19 -6.93 2.82
N ILE A 80 -8.62 -5.68 3.00
CA ILE A 80 -9.66 -5.33 3.95
C ILE A 80 -10.89 -4.92 3.14
N VAL A 81 -11.93 -5.74 3.21
CA VAL A 81 -13.21 -5.48 2.54
C VAL A 81 -14.02 -4.52 3.39
N LEU A 82 -14.48 -3.42 2.81
CA LEU A 82 -15.26 -2.40 3.51
C LEU A 82 -16.48 -1.98 2.67
N PRO A 83 -17.60 -1.57 3.29
CA PRO A 83 -18.72 -0.98 2.56
C PRO A 83 -18.34 0.40 1.99
N ASP A 84 -19.05 0.82 0.96
CA ASP A 84 -18.81 2.09 0.25
C ASP A 84 -18.77 3.32 1.19
N GLU A 85 -19.73 3.37 2.12
CA GLU A 85 -19.89 4.46 3.09
C GLU A 85 -18.84 4.46 4.22
N HIS A 86 -17.93 3.49 4.25
CA HIS A 86 -16.93 3.43 5.31
C HIS A 86 -15.97 4.63 5.25
N VAL A 87 -15.66 5.25 6.39
CA VAL A 87 -14.81 6.46 6.47
C VAL A 87 -13.47 6.32 5.73
N VAL A 88 -12.86 5.14 5.80
CA VAL A 88 -11.59 4.81 5.11
C VAL A 88 -11.74 4.83 3.58
N VAL A 89 -12.89 4.40 3.05
CA VAL A 89 -13.21 4.38 1.61
C VAL A 89 -13.55 5.79 1.16
N ARG A 90 -14.50 6.44 1.83
CA ARG A 90 -14.92 7.82 1.52
C ARG A 90 -13.74 8.79 1.49
N ARG A 91 -12.86 8.74 2.48
CA ARG A 91 -11.66 9.61 2.53
C ARG A 91 -10.68 9.37 1.40
N ARG A 92 -10.55 8.14 0.90
CA ARG A 92 -9.68 7.83 -0.25
C ARG A 92 -10.24 8.30 -1.58
N ARG A 93 -11.57 8.47 -1.67
CA ARG A 93 -12.26 8.97 -2.86
C ARG A 93 -12.36 10.50 -2.93
N GLN A 94 -12.00 11.21 -1.86
CA GLN A 94 -12.09 12.67 -1.83
C GLN A 94 -11.24 13.29 -2.94
N ASP A 95 -11.84 14.23 -3.67
CA ASP A 95 -11.15 14.95 -4.72
C ASP A 95 -10.19 15.99 -4.13
N TRP A 96 -9.11 16.28 -4.85
CA TRP A 96 -8.13 17.28 -4.43
C TRP A 96 -8.74 18.67 -4.24
N ARG A 97 -9.70 19.08 -5.09
CA ARG A 97 -10.36 20.39 -4.96
C ARG A 97 -11.18 20.47 -3.66
N GLU A 98 -11.82 19.37 -3.27
CA GLU A 98 -12.56 19.29 -2.01
C GLU A 98 -11.61 19.38 -0.81
N ILE A 99 -10.51 18.63 -0.83
CA ILE A 99 -9.48 18.66 0.21
C ILE A 99 -8.95 20.09 0.40
N VAL A 100 -8.63 20.78 -0.68
CA VAL A 100 -8.13 22.16 -0.64
C VAL A 100 -9.19 23.11 -0.09
N ARG A 101 -10.43 23.03 -0.60
CA ARG A 101 -11.53 23.92 -0.18
C ARG A 101 -11.82 23.79 1.31
N ILE A 102 -12.00 22.56 1.81
CA ILE A 102 -12.30 22.28 3.22
C ILE A 102 -11.08 22.64 4.09
N GLY A 103 -9.88 22.24 3.68
CA GLY A 103 -8.65 22.53 4.42
C GLY A 103 -8.39 24.03 4.57
N ARG A 104 -8.69 24.83 3.54
CA ARG A 104 -8.58 26.29 3.58
C ARG A 104 -9.59 26.94 4.52
N SER A 105 -10.81 26.41 4.62
CA SER A 105 -11.88 27.03 5.41
C SER A 105 -11.89 26.60 6.88
N ALA A 106 -11.47 25.39 7.20
CA ALA A 106 -11.69 24.79 8.52
C ALA A 106 -10.42 24.56 9.35
N CYS A 107 -9.21 24.74 8.79
CA CYS A 107 -7.98 24.47 9.55
C CYS A 107 -7.73 25.51 10.65
N ASP A 108 -7.76 25.05 11.90
CA ASP A 108 -7.50 25.80 13.14
C ASP A 108 -6.01 26.15 13.39
N GLN A 109 -5.11 25.69 12.51
CA GLN A 109 -3.67 25.96 12.55
C GLN A 109 -2.91 25.38 13.75
N CYS A 110 -3.49 24.40 14.46
CA CYS A 110 -2.79 23.61 15.48
C CYS A 110 -1.62 22.81 14.88
N SER A 111 -0.80 22.20 15.73
CA SER A 111 0.38 21.42 15.31
C SER A 111 0.23 19.89 15.47
N PHE A 112 -0.94 19.37 15.84
CA PHE A 112 -1.11 17.94 16.15
C PHE A 112 -0.72 16.99 15.01
N CYS A 113 -0.97 17.37 13.76
CA CYS A 113 -0.55 16.59 12.59
C CYS A 113 0.97 16.49 12.44
N THR A 114 1.74 17.36 13.08
CA THR A 114 3.20 17.29 13.22
C THR A 114 3.62 16.61 14.50
N GLU A 115 3.04 17.00 15.63
CA GLU A 115 3.44 16.50 16.95
C GLU A 115 3.22 14.98 17.09
N LEU A 116 2.26 14.41 16.35
CA LEU A 116 2.00 12.97 16.27
C LEU A 116 2.59 12.30 15.02
N CYS A 117 3.27 13.04 14.14
CA CYS A 117 3.83 12.46 12.91
C CYS A 117 5.01 11.54 13.27
N PRO A 118 5.01 10.26 12.84
CA PRO A 118 6.10 9.34 13.19
C PRO A 118 7.44 9.80 12.61
N ARG A 119 7.44 10.42 11.43
CA ARG A 119 8.67 10.93 10.79
C ARG A 119 9.21 12.16 11.53
N TRP A 120 8.32 13.05 12.01
CA TRP A 120 8.72 14.14 12.89
C TRP A 120 9.31 13.59 14.18
N LEU A 121 8.64 12.66 14.85
CA LEU A 121 9.11 12.06 16.10
C LEU A 121 10.44 11.32 15.94
N LEU A 122 10.71 10.74 14.77
CA LEU A 122 11.99 10.13 14.40
C LEU A 122 13.11 11.15 14.12
N GLY A 123 12.84 12.45 14.25
CA GLY A 123 13.84 13.51 14.08
C GLY A 123 13.86 14.20 12.72
N HIS A 124 13.06 13.73 11.74
CA HIS A 124 13.03 14.35 10.41
C HIS A 124 12.29 15.71 10.43
N PRO A 125 12.62 16.64 9.52
CA PRO A 125 12.08 17.99 9.53
C PRO A 125 10.76 18.10 8.74
N ILE A 126 9.86 17.16 8.95
CA ILE A 126 8.52 17.20 8.35
C ILE A 126 7.53 17.89 9.28
N GLU A 127 6.86 18.92 8.76
CA GLU A 127 5.90 19.71 9.52
C GLU A 127 4.54 19.75 8.79
N PRO A 128 3.69 18.70 8.87
CA PRO A 128 2.41 18.69 8.16
C PRO A 128 1.50 19.89 8.46
N HIS A 129 1.59 20.49 9.66
CA HIS A 129 0.82 21.70 9.99
C HIS A 129 1.23 22.91 9.14
N ARG A 130 2.51 23.04 8.79
CA ARG A 130 3.00 24.09 7.86
C ARG A 130 2.59 23.79 6.43
N ALA A 131 2.56 22.51 6.04
CA ALA A 131 2.02 22.13 4.74
C ALA A 131 0.53 22.50 4.63
N MET A 132 -0.27 22.33 5.69
CA MET A 132 -1.67 22.77 5.72
C MET A 132 -1.81 24.29 5.54
N ARG A 133 -0.90 25.10 6.12
CA ARG A 133 -0.87 26.56 5.92
C ARG A 133 -0.73 26.97 4.46
N SER A 134 -0.07 26.14 3.64
CA SER A 134 0.11 26.42 2.21
C SER A 134 -1.20 26.38 1.41
N LEU A 135 -2.29 25.87 1.99
CA LEU A 135 -3.61 25.89 1.33
C LEU A 135 -4.30 27.27 1.44
N ALA A 136 -4.04 28.01 2.51
CA ALA A 136 -4.70 29.28 2.80
C ALA A 136 -3.86 30.49 2.37
N PHE A 137 -2.54 30.39 2.44
CA PHE A 137 -1.64 31.52 2.23
C PHE A 137 -0.69 31.26 1.06
N ASN A 138 -0.79 32.09 0.01
CA ASN A 138 0.12 32.03 -1.14
C ASN A 138 1.52 32.58 -0.81
N LEU A 139 1.66 33.36 0.27
CA LEU A 139 2.87 34.15 0.58
C LEU A 139 3.97 33.38 1.31
N VAL A 140 3.69 32.21 1.89
CA VAL A 140 4.66 31.49 2.74
C VAL A 140 5.67 30.64 1.96
N GLY A 141 5.42 30.45 0.65
CA GLY A 141 6.37 29.85 -0.29
C GLY A 141 6.81 28.42 0.04
N GLU A 142 8.03 28.08 -0.39
CA GLU A 142 8.62 26.73 -0.28
C GLU A 142 8.96 26.32 1.16
N SER A 143 9.22 27.29 2.03
CA SER A 143 9.64 27.05 3.41
C SER A 143 8.66 26.18 4.22
N ASN A 144 7.36 26.27 3.89
CA ASN A 144 6.31 25.53 4.57
C ASN A 144 6.11 24.10 4.04
N VAL A 145 6.66 23.78 2.88
CA VAL A 145 6.34 22.55 2.16
C VAL A 145 7.58 21.72 1.83
N ILE A 146 8.79 22.27 1.90
CA ILE A 146 10.02 21.54 1.60
C ILE A 146 10.21 20.28 2.49
N GLY A 147 9.76 20.35 3.75
CA GLY A 147 9.78 19.21 4.67
C GLY A 147 8.85 18.06 4.28
N THR A 148 7.87 18.27 3.39
CA THR A 148 6.97 17.19 2.95
C THR A 148 7.69 16.12 2.12
N ALA A 149 8.91 16.42 1.62
CA ALA A 149 9.79 15.43 0.99
C ALA A 149 10.05 14.19 1.89
N PHE A 150 10.02 14.37 3.21
CA PHE A 150 10.22 13.29 4.20
C PHE A 150 8.95 12.51 4.55
N CYS A 151 7.80 12.85 3.94
CA CYS A 151 6.52 12.19 4.20
C CYS A 151 6.58 10.71 3.78
N CYS A 152 6.25 9.83 4.71
CA CYS A 152 6.12 8.38 4.48
C CYS A 152 4.68 7.96 4.16
N GLU A 153 3.75 8.91 4.03
CA GLU A 153 2.39 8.68 3.52
C GLU A 153 1.56 7.74 4.43
N CYS A 154 1.86 7.72 5.74
CA CYS A 154 1.25 6.82 6.72
C CYS A 154 -0.21 7.11 7.11
N ASN A 155 -0.80 8.21 6.63
CA ASN A 155 -2.15 8.68 6.96
C ASN A 155 -2.45 9.00 8.43
N LEU A 156 -1.51 8.84 9.37
CA LEU A 156 -1.80 9.10 10.78
C LEU A 156 -2.28 10.54 11.03
N CYS A 157 -1.68 11.51 10.33
CA CYS A 157 -2.07 12.91 10.44
C CYS A 157 -3.51 13.20 9.95
N SER A 158 -3.96 12.52 8.89
CA SER A 158 -5.32 12.69 8.35
C SER A 158 -6.36 11.86 9.10
N LEU A 159 -6.04 10.60 9.40
CA LEU A 159 -6.98 9.64 9.95
C LEU A 159 -7.10 9.68 11.47
N TYR A 160 -6.16 10.33 12.16
CA TYR A 160 -6.16 10.39 13.62
C TYR A 160 -5.87 11.78 14.16
N SER A 161 -4.71 12.35 13.82
CA SER A 161 -4.15 13.50 14.53
C SER A 161 -4.90 14.81 14.35
N CYS A 162 -5.48 15.05 13.17
CA CYS A 162 -6.20 16.30 12.91
C CYS A 162 -7.52 16.33 13.70
N PRO A 163 -7.72 17.33 14.58
CA PRO A 163 -8.97 17.47 15.33
C PRO A 163 -10.14 17.86 14.42
N GLU A 164 -9.86 18.67 13.40
CA GLU A 164 -10.82 19.15 12.38
C GLU A 164 -11.09 18.12 11.27
N ASP A 165 -10.57 16.90 11.40
CA ASP A 165 -10.73 15.82 10.42
C ASP A 165 -10.35 16.21 8.98
N LEU A 166 -9.28 17.00 8.83
CA LEU A 166 -8.70 17.39 7.55
C LEU A 166 -7.69 16.36 7.02
N ASP A 167 -7.13 16.62 5.84
CA ASP A 167 -6.22 15.69 5.15
C ASP A 167 -4.76 16.19 4.98
N PRO A 168 -4.00 16.39 6.08
CA PRO A 168 -2.59 16.78 5.98
C PRO A 168 -1.71 15.81 5.20
N LYS A 169 -2.05 14.50 5.19
CA LYS A 169 -1.28 13.52 4.42
C LYS A 169 -1.31 13.87 2.94
N ASN A 170 -2.49 14.03 2.34
CA ASN A 170 -2.58 14.32 0.91
C ASN A 170 -2.01 15.70 0.56
N VAL A 171 -2.12 16.69 1.45
CA VAL A 171 -1.43 17.98 1.27
C VAL A 171 0.10 17.81 1.24
N CYS A 172 0.64 16.98 2.14
CA CYS A 172 2.06 16.65 2.13
C CYS A 172 2.46 15.88 0.86
N THR A 173 1.69 14.86 0.47
CA THR A 173 1.96 14.03 -0.72
C THR A 173 1.90 14.86 -2.01
N GLN A 174 0.93 15.76 -2.15
CA GLN A 174 0.82 16.64 -3.30
C GLN A 174 2.05 17.55 -3.43
N ASN A 175 2.47 18.17 -2.31
CA ASN A 175 3.68 18.99 -2.29
C ASN A 175 4.95 18.16 -2.54
N LYS A 176 5.04 16.95 -1.98
CA LYS A 176 6.17 16.03 -2.21
C LYS A 176 6.30 15.69 -3.70
N ARG A 177 5.19 15.39 -4.37
CA ARG A 177 5.15 15.13 -5.83
C ARG A 177 5.56 16.36 -6.63
N ARG A 178 5.04 17.55 -6.27
CA ARG A 178 5.42 18.82 -6.91
C ARG A 178 6.93 19.09 -6.78
N LEU A 179 7.49 18.99 -5.58
CA LEU A 179 8.91 19.18 -5.33
C LEU A 179 9.77 18.19 -6.13
N ALA A 180 9.35 16.92 -6.21
CA ALA A 180 10.04 15.92 -7.01
C ALA A 180 10.01 16.26 -8.52
N ALA A 181 8.87 16.72 -9.04
CA ALA A 181 8.74 17.14 -10.44
C ALA A 181 9.60 18.38 -10.77
N GLU A 182 9.68 19.33 -9.82
CA GLU A 182 10.56 20.51 -9.91
C GLU A 182 12.04 20.17 -9.63
N LYS A 183 12.37 18.91 -9.34
CA LYS A 183 13.71 18.43 -8.95
C LYS A 183 14.31 19.18 -7.74
N LYS A 184 13.47 19.77 -6.90
CA LYS A 184 13.89 20.49 -5.70
C LYS A 184 14.30 19.51 -4.62
N ARG A 185 15.47 19.74 -4.04
CA ARG A 185 16.01 18.97 -2.92
C ARG A 185 16.26 19.90 -1.75
N TRP A 186 16.10 19.37 -0.54
CA TRP A 186 16.52 20.08 0.65
C TRP A 186 17.95 19.68 0.94
N ASP A 187 18.88 20.57 0.64
CA ASP A 187 20.29 20.39 0.99
C ASP A 187 20.47 20.58 2.49
N ASN A 188 21.15 19.63 3.14
CA ASN A 188 21.41 19.61 4.59
C ASN A 188 20.16 19.84 5.45
N PRO A 189 19.15 18.95 5.32
CA PRO A 189 17.91 19.06 6.08
C PRO A 189 18.19 18.93 7.58
N PRO A 190 17.62 19.77 8.46
CA PRO A 190 17.83 19.66 9.89
C PRO A 190 17.28 18.32 10.38
N PHE A 191 18.11 17.57 11.11
CA PHE A 191 17.74 16.31 11.71
C PHE A 191 17.98 16.38 13.21
N ASN A 192 16.98 16.03 14.01
CA ASN A 192 17.08 16.02 15.47
C ASN A 192 17.12 14.57 15.97
N PRO A 193 18.32 14.00 16.23
CA PRO A 193 18.46 12.62 16.69
C PRO A 193 17.97 12.39 18.12
N SER A 194 17.85 13.42 18.97
CA SER A 194 17.40 13.27 20.37
C SER A 194 15.89 13.33 20.54
N ARG A 195 15.15 13.87 19.56
CA ARG A 195 13.68 13.96 19.59
C ARG A 195 12.97 12.61 19.88
N PRO A 196 13.40 11.47 19.31
CA PRO A 196 12.79 10.18 19.62
C PRO A 196 12.85 9.85 21.11
N GLU A 197 14.00 10.07 21.75
CA GLU A 197 14.23 9.77 23.17
C GLU A 197 13.32 10.59 24.08
N VAL A 198 13.05 11.84 23.72
CA VAL A 198 12.25 12.76 24.54
C VAL A 198 10.75 12.58 24.32
N HIS A 199 10.32 12.34 23.07
CA HIS A 199 8.91 12.49 22.69
C HIS A 199 8.23 11.23 22.13
N LEU A 200 8.98 10.26 21.58
CA LEU A 200 8.36 9.16 20.84
C LEU A 200 7.42 8.33 21.72
N GLU A 201 7.88 7.94 22.92
CA GLU A 201 7.09 7.12 23.85
C GLU A 201 5.78 7.79 24.27
N ASN A 202 5.81 9.10 24.51
CA ASN A 202 4.66 9.87 25.01
C ASN A 202 3.67 10.29 23.91
N ARG A 203 3.99 10.04 22.63
CA ARG A 203 3.21 10.54 21.48
C ARG A 203 2.83 9.45 20.49
N LYS A 204 2.84 8.19 20.93
CA LYS A 204 2.29 7.06 20.16
C LYS A 204 0.78 7.23 19.99
N ALA A 205 0.28 6.94 18.80
CA ALA A 205 -1.15 6.91 18.57
C ALA A 205 -1.79 5.75 19.38
N PRO A 206 -2.79 6.02 20.23
CA PRO A 206 -3.46 4.97 20.98
C PRO A 206 -4.31 4.12 20.04
N MET A 207 -3.86 2.89 19.80
CA MET A 207 -4.45 1.99 18.80
C MET A 207 -5.95 1.75 18.98
N GLY A 208 -6.42 1.59 20.23
CA GLY A 208 -7.85 1.41 20.52
C GLY A 208 -8.71 2.59 20.04
N ARG A 209 -8.28 3.83 20.32
CA ARG A 209 -8.98 5.04 19.86
C ARG A 209 -8.89 5.21 18.34
N LEU A 210 -7.76 4.85 17.73
CA LEU A 210 -7.62 4.85 16.28
C LEU A 210 -8.61 3.87 15.61
N ILE A 211 -8.68 2.64 16.11
CA ILE A 211 -9.62 1.61 15.62
C ILE A 211 -11.07 2.08 15.80
N GLN A 212 -11.39 2.70 16.92
CA GLN A 212 -12.71 3.27 17.19
C GLN A 212 -13.04 4.42 16.22
N LYS A 213 -12.14 5.42 16.08
CA LYS A 213 -12.30 6.56 15.18
C LYS A 213 -12.49 6.13 13.72
N LEU A 214 -11.79 5.09 13.29
CA LEU A 214 -11.93 4.53 11.95
C LEU A 214 -13.16 3.63 11.79
N GLY A 215 -13.92 3.37 12.85
CA GLY A 215 -15.08 2.49 12.80
C GLY A 215 -14.74 1.03 12.51
N LEU A 216 -13.51 0.58 12.82
CA LEU A 216 -13.04 -0.77 12.50
C LEU A 216 -13.44 -1.82 13.56
N HIS A 217 -13.80 -1.37 14.76
CA HIS A 217 -14.23 -2.23 15.87
C HIS A 217 -15.48 -3.08 15.55
N ARG A 218 -16.26 -2.71 14.53
CA ARG A 218 -17.45 -3.45 14.09
C ARG A 218 -17.11 -4.72 13.30
N PHE A 219 -15.87 -4.88 12.85
CA PHE A 219 -15.45 -6.03 12.06
C PHE A 219 -14.67 -7.00 12.94
N HIS A 220 -14.90 -8.29 12.72
CA HIS A 220 -14.08 -9.33 13.32
C HIS A 220 -12.71 -9.33 12.62
N ASN A 221 -11.65 -9.00 13.38
CA ASN A 221 -10.27 -8.88 12.87
C ASN A 221 -9.35 -10.02 13.37
N VAL A 222 -9.94 -11.15 13.73
CA VAL A 222 -9.21 -12.35 14.09
C VAL A 222 -9.65 -13.44 13.13
N GLY A 223 -8.69 -14.18 12.59
CA GLY A 223 -8.95 -15.25 11.65
C GLY A 223 -7.90 -16.35 11.80
N PRO A 224 -8.24 -17.61 11.49
CA PRO A 224 -7.25 -18.66 11.46
C PRO A 224 -6.22 -18.41 10.34
N LEU A 225 -5.05 -19.02 10.49
CA LEU A 225 -4.07 -19.12 9.41
C LEU A 225 -4.30 -20.45 8.71
N GLU A 226 -4.73 -20.39 7.46
CA GLU A 226 -4.95 -21.55 6.61
C GLU A 226 -3.64 -21.94 5.90
N ALA A 227 -3.12 -23.11 6.25
CA ALA A 227 -1.85 -23.62 5.73
C ALA A 227 -1.98 -24.24 4.33
N ASN A 228 -3.20 -24.62 3.93
CA ASN A 228 -3.50 -25.18 2.61
C ASN A 228 -3.39 -24.10 1.54
N LEU A 229 -2.71 -24.43 0.44
CA LEU A 229 -2.60 -23.52 -0.69
C LEU A 229 -3.96 -23.41 -1.38
N LEU A 230 -4.44 -22.18 -1.56
CA LEU A 230 -5.66 -21.90 -2.31
C LEU A 230 -5.55 -22.50 -3.72
N GLU A 231 -6.53 -23.33 -4.08
CA GLU A 231 -6.63 -23.89 -5.42
C GLU A 231 -7.16 -22.83 -6.38
N THR A 232 -6.46 -22.65 -7.49
CA THR A 232 -6.91 -21.80 -8.60
C THR A 232 -6.60 -22.49 -9.93
N ARG A 233 -7.40 -22.17 -10.96
CA ARG A 233 -7.20 -22.67 -12.33
C ARG A 233 -6.31 -21.75 -13.16
N LYS A 234 -6.15 -20.49 -12.75
CA LYS A 234 -5.48 -19.46 -13.56
C LYS A 234 -4.72 -18.49 -12.68
N VAL A 235 -3.50 -18.16 -13.08
CA VAL A 235 -2.71 -17.10 -12.43
C VAL A 235 -2.14 -16.13 -13.47
N GLY A 236 -2.09 -14.86 -13.09
CA GLY A 236 -1.38 -13.82 -13.83
C GLY A 236 -0.08 -13.46 -13.11
N ILE A 237 1.07 -13.74 -13.71
CA ILE A 237 2.37 -13.36 -13.15
C ILE A 237 2.75 -11.99 -13.71
N GLY A 238 2.55 -10.96 -12.89
CA GLY A 238 3.00 -9.61 -13.25
C GLY A 238 4.53 -9.55 -13.37
N LEU A 239 5.04 -8.93 -14.43
CA LEU A 239 6.47 -8.76 -14.68
C LEU A 239 7.08 -7.62 -13.84
N LYS A 240 6.24 -6.70 -13.34
CA LYS A 240 6.63 -5.60 -12.46
C LYS A 240 6.11 -5.83 -11.04
N GLN A 241 6.94 -6.42 -10.19
CA GLN A 241 6.60 -6.68 -8.77
C GLN A 241 7.66 -6.15 -7.79
N HIS A 242 8.62 -5.37 -8.27
CA HIS A 242 9.75 -4.88 -7.47
C HIS A 242 10.17 -3.47 -7.89
N LEU A 243 11.09 -2.88 -7.13
CA LEU A 243 11.50 -1.48 -7.32
C LEU A 243 12.12 -1.19 -8.69
N GLY A 244 13.06 -2.03 -9.15
CA GLY A 244 13.71 -1.80 -10.46
C GLY A 244 12.85 -2.15 -11.67
N ALA A 245 13.42 -2.11 -12.88
CA ALA A 245 12.69 -2.22 -14.15
C ALA A 245 11.83 -3.49 -14.26
N PRO A 246 10.70 -3.49 -15.01
CA PRO A 246 9.91 -4.70 -15.26
C PRO A 246 10.76 -5.85 -15.80
N CYS A 247 10.44 -7.09 -15.41
CA CYS A 247 11.08 -8.28 -15.96
C CYS A 247 10.73 -8.47 -17.44
N GLU A 248 11.65 -9.07 -18.19
CA GLU A 248 11.42 -9.56 -19.55
C GLU A 248 10.86 -10.98 -19.48
N ALA A 249 9.75 -11.25 -20.16
CA ALA A 249 9.21 -12.61 -20.27
C ALA A 249 10.24 -13.52 -20.96
N VAL A 250 10.45 -14.72 -20.42
CA VAL A 250 11.34 -15.75 -21.00
C VAL A 250 10.59 -16.95 -21.58
N VAL A 251 9.27 -16.93 -21.50
CA VAL A 251 8.35 -17.93 -22.04
C VAL A 251 7.51 -17.32 -23.17
N ARG A 252 6.88 -18.18 -23.96
CA ARG A 252 5.99 -17.84 -25.08
C ARG A 252 4.60 -18.42 -24.84
N VAL A 253 3.61 -17.84 -25.52
CA VAL A 253 2.24 -18.39 -25.51
C VAL A 253 2.28 -19.81 -26.11
N GLY A 254 1.64 -20.75 -25.42
CA GLY A 254 1.65 -22.19 -25.74
C GLY A 254 2.69 -23.01 -24.97
N ASP A 255 3.68 -22.37 -24.32
CA ASP A 255 4.69 -23.09 -23.55
C ASP A 255 4.07 -23.76 -22.31
N ARG A 256 4.52 -24.98 -22.00
CA ARG A 256 4.23 -25.64 -20.73
C ARG A 256 5.27 -25.25 -19.71
N VAL A 257 4.83 -24.88 -18.51
CA VAL A 257 5.69 -24.45 -17.41
C VAL A 257 5.44 -25.27 -16.16
N ALA A 258 6.49 -25.58 -15.41
CA ALA A 258 6.41 -26.20 -14.10
C ALA A 258 6.25 -25.13 -12.99
N LYS A 259 5.65 -25.50 -11.84
CA LYS A 259 5.63 -24.62 -10.67
C LYS A 259 7.06 -24.30 -10.24
N GLY A 260 7.37 -23.00 -10.09
CA GLY A 260 8.70 -22.51 -9.74
C GLY A 260 9.61 -22.22 -10.93
N GLU A 261 9.19 -22.56 -12.16
CA GLU A 261 9.94 -22.23 -13.36
C GLU A 261 9.99 -20.71 -13.57
N GLN A 262 11.14 -20.19 -13.98
CA GLN A 262 11.30 -18.77 -14.23
C GLN A 262 10.53 -18.36 -15.49
N VAL A 263 9.57 -17.45 -15.35
CA VAL A 263 8.75 -16.93 -16.47
C VAL A 263 9.13 -15.50 -16.85
N GLY A 264 9.84 -14.79 -15.97
CA GLY A 264 10.39 -13.47 -16.26
C GLY A 264 11.76 -13.27 -15.64
N ARG A 265 12.70 -12.78 -16.45
CA ARG A 265 14.08 -12.46 -16.04
C ARG A 265 14.26 -10.97 -15.84
N ARG A 266 15.21 -10.58 -15.00
CA ARG A 266 15.60 -9.16 -14.86
C ARG A 266 16.25 -8.67 -16.16
N PRO A 267 15.93 -7.45 -16.62
CA PRO A 267 16.66 -6.84 -17.73
C PRO A 267 18.15 -6.74 -17.43
N VAL A 268 18.97 -6.74 -18.47
CA VAL A 268 20.42 -6.51 -18.36
C VAL A 268 20.70 -5.08 -18.81
N ALA A 269 21.37 -4.31 -17.95
CA ALA A 269 21.87 -2.97 -18.27
C ALA A 269 23.38 -2.95 -18.03
N ASP A 270 24.15 -2.45 -19.01
CA ASP A 270 25.61 -2.36 -18.93
C ASP A 270 26.30 -3.69 -18.56
N GLY A 271 25.81 -4.80 -19.12
CA GLY A 271 26.35 -6.14 -18.87
C GLY A 271 26.07 -6.72 -17.48
N LYS A 272 25.27 -6.04 -16.64
CA LYS A 272 24.88 -6.50 -15.30
C LYS A 272 23.35 -6.63 -15.19
N PRO A 273 22.85 -7.61 -14.40
CA PRO A 273 21.42 -7.66 -14.10
C PRO A 273 20.98 -6.37 -13.41
N ALA A 274 19.94 -5.73 -13.96
CA ALA A 274 19.33 -4.57 -13.33
C ALA A 274 18.79 -4.93 -11.94
N LEU A 275 18.66 -3.92 -11.07
CA LEU A 275 18.07 -4.09 -9.75
C LEU A 275 16.70 -4.76 -9.86
N GLY A 276 16.49 -5.87 -9.14
CA GLY A 276 15.23 -6.58 -9.20
C GLY A 276 15.33 -8.03 -8.77
N ALA A 277 14.26 -8.80 -9.01
CA ALA A 277 14.20 -10.23 -8.77
C ALA A 277 13.39 -10.92 -9.87
N PRO A 278 13.83 -12.08 -10.38
CA PRO A 278 13.08 -12.83 -11.37
C PRO A 278 11.71 -13.24 -10.83
N VAL A 279 10.78 -13.46 -11.74
CA VAL A 279 9.41 -13.92 -11.45
C VAL A 279 9.22 -15.33 -12.00
N HIS A 280 8.40 -16.12 -11.30
CA HIS A 280 8.29 -17.55 -11.51
C HIS A 280 6.82 -17.97 -11.62
N ALA A 281 6.57 -19.09 -12.28
CA ALA A 281 5.25 -19.70 -12.38
C ALA A 281 4.76 -20.19 -11.02
N SER A 282 3.58 -19.75 -10.60
CA SER A 282 2.99 -20.15 -9.31
C SER A 282 2.27 -21.49 -9.33
N LEU A 283 1.95 -21.99 -10.53
CA LEU A 283 1.36 -23.30 -10.78
C LEU A 283 1.98 -23.93 -12.04
N ALA A 284 1.84 -25.25 -12.16
CA ALA A 284 2.17 -25.96 -13.38
C ALA A 284 1.00 -25.86 -14.36
N GLY A 285 1.28 -25.59 -15.63
CA GLY A 285 0.23 -25.33 -16.61
C GLY A 285 0.77 -24.89 -17.96
N THR A 286 -0.08 -24.28 -18.76
CA THR A 286 0.25 -23.74 -20.10
C THR A 286 0.12 -22.22 -20.10
N VAL A 287 1.07 -21.54 -20.73
CA VAL A 287 1.03 -20.08 -20.91
C VAL A 287 -0.04 -19.74 -21.96
N THR A 288 -1.12 -19.08 -21.54
CA THR A 288 -2.26 -18.79 -22.43
C THR A 288 -2.19 -17.40 -23.05
N ALA A 289 -1.58 -16.43 -22.37
CA ALA A 289 -1.41 -15.08 -22.87
C ALA A 289 -0.21 -14.38 -22.24
N ILE A 290 0.42 -13.48 -23.00
CA ILE A 290 1.44 -12.54 -22.50
C ILE A 290 1.06 -11.16 -23.02
N GLY A 291 0.70 -10.25 -22.12
CA GLY A 291 0.19 -8.93 -22.47
C GLY A 291 0.08 -8.03 -21.25
N ASP A 292 0.12 -6.71 -21.44
CA ASP A 292 0.01 -5.70 -20.38
C ASP A 292 0.97 -5.91 -19.20
N GLY A 293 2.15 -6.48 -19.49
CA GLY A 293 3.15 -6.79 -18.47
C GLY A 293 2.79 -7.98 -17.57
N VAL A 294 1.88 -8.86 -18.00
CA VAL A 294 1.42 -10.04 -17.28
C VAL A 294 1.61 -11.30 -18.13
N VAL A 295 2.12 -12.37 -17.51
CA VAL A 295 2.16 -13.73 -18.08
C VAL A 295 1.03 -14.56 -17.47
N TRP A 296 0.05 -14.96 -18.27
CA TRP A 296 -1.09 -15.75 -17.85
C TRP A 296 -0.81 -17.25 -18.00
N ILE A 297 -1.05 -18.00 -16.94
CA ILE A 297 -0.81 -19.45 -16.89
C ILE A 297 -2.10 -20.12 -16.41
N GLU A 298 -2.58 -21.08 -17.19
CA GLU A 298 -3.75 -21.90 -16.84
C GLU A 298 -3.34 -23.34 -16.57
N LYS A 299 -3.92 -23.91 -15.52
CA LYS A 299 -3.66 -25.28 -15.08
C LYS A 299 -4.12 -26.26 -16.18
N SER A 300 -3.22 -27.14 -16.60
CA SER A 300 -3.49 -28.23 -17.55
C SER A 300 -4.26 -29.38 -16.90
#